data_AF-A0A562K564-F1
#
_entry.id   AF-A0A562K564-F1
#
_cell.length_a   1.000
_cell.length_b   1.000
_cell.length_c   1.000
_cell.angle_alpha   90.00
_cell.angle_beta   90.00
_cell.angle_gamma   90.00
#
_symmetry.space_group_name_H-M   'P 1'
#
loop_
_entity.id
_entity.type
_entity.pdbx_description
1 polymer ?
#
loop_
_entity_poly.entity_id
_entity_poly.type
_entity_poly.pdbx_seq_one_letter_code
_entity_poly.pdbx_strand_id
1 'polypeptide(L)'
;MRIVQIIQEIYKYGSSQFVKELYREILNREPDDKELNNYIEALKKGVKKETILSSFFRSNELFSKLNTSVCNDQHVDLSKKGTIFTRLQLIIQRNRDPFIEEVFQELLNRKPNKKDYSFPLLSRIRSNKDKIDLVIFITKSREFTSLIKFNNKNAARKPHNIKEKITADMVLKKIISHYRKDKKYEKDNR
;
A
#
# COMPACT_ATOMS: atom_id res chain seq x y z
N MET A 1 3.19 7.75 -6.69
CA MET A 1 2.11 7.20 -5.85
C MET A 1 2.72 6.22 -4.87
N ARG A 2 2.55 6.42 -3.57
CA ARG A 2 3.01 5.56 -2.45
C ARG A 2 2.06 4.37 -2.23
N ILE A 3 2.49 3.31 -1.54
CA ILE A 3 1.63 2.17 -1.18
C ILE A 3 0.33 2.63 -0.52
N VAL A 4 0.37 3.55 0.45
CA VAL A 4 -0.83 4.05 1.12
C VAL A 4 -1.82 4.71 0.16
N GLN A 5 -1.31 5.35 -0.90
CA GLN A 5 -2.14 5.98 -1.92
C GLN A 5 -2.77 4.94 -2.86
N ILE A 6 -2.04 3.86 -3.19
CA ILE A 6 -2.62 2.70 -3.91
C ILE A 6 -3.78 2.12 -3.10
N ILE A 7 -3.57 1.88 -1.80
CA ILE A 7 -4.61 1.33 -0.92
C ILE A 7 -5.82 2.28 -0.84
N GLN A 8 -5.59 3.60 -0.76
CA GLN A 8 -6.67 4.58 -0.79
C GLN A 8 -7.50 4.51 -2.09
N GLU A 9 -6.87 4.30 -3.24
CA GLU A 9 -7.59 4.09 -4.51
C GLU A 9 -8.40 2.79 -4.46
N ILE A 10 -7.82 1.69 -3.97
CA ILE A 10 -8.52 0.41 -3.83
C ILE A 10 -9.78 0.54 -2.94
N TYR A 11 -9.71 1.34 -1.88
CA TYR A 11 -10.83 1.54 -0.94
C TYR A 11 -12.06 2.20 -1.58
N LYS A 12 -11.92 2.86 -2.73
CA LYS A 12 -13.04 3.48 -3.47
C LYS A 12 -13.91 2.45 -4.18
N TYR A 13 -13.41 1.24 -4.44
CA TYR A 13 -14.16 0.21 -5.17
C TYR A 13 -15.27 -0.45 -4.34
N GLY A 14 -16.28 -1.01 -5.01
CA GLY A 14 -17.26 -1.90 -4.38
C GLY A 14 -16.65 -3.22 -3.91
N SER A 15 -17.37 -4.02 -3.12
CA SER A 15 -16.84 -5.21 -2.43
C SER A 15 -16.06 -6.18 -3.33
N SER A 16 -16.61 -6.56 -4.49
CA SER A 16 -15.95 -7.51 -5.40
C SER A 16 -14.64 -6.97 -5.95
N GLN A 17 -14.67 -5.77 -6.54
CA GLN A 17 -13.48 -5.14 -7.13
C GLN A 17 -12.44 -4.79 -6.06
N PHE A 18 -12.88 -4.36 -4.87
CA PHE A 18 -11.99 -4.14 -3.72
C PHE A 18 -11.17 -5.38 -3.41
N VAL A 19 -11.81 -6.55 -3.26
CA VAL A 19 -11.10 -7.81 -2.96
C VAL A 19 -10.18 -8.21 -4.10
N LYS A 20 -10.64 -8.16 -5.36
CA LYS A 20 -9.80 -8.47 -6.54
C LYS A 20 -8.52 -7.65 -6.59
N GLU A 21 -8.62 -6.34 -6.35
CA GLU A 21 -7.46 -5.47 -6.33
C GLU A 21 -6.51 -5.76 -5.15
N LEU A 22 -7.00 -6.20 -3.98
CA LEU A 22 -6.11 -6.65 -2.90
C LEU A 22 -5.30 -7.89 -3.30
N TYR A 23 -5.90 -8.85 -4.01
CA TYR A 23 -5.18 -10.01 -4.53
C TYR A 23 -4.10 -9.62 -5.53
N ARG A 24 -4.43 -8.77 -6.51
CA ARG A 24 -3.49 -8.29 -7.52
C ARG A 24 -2.36 -7.47 -6.91
N GLU A 25 -2.70 -6.52 -6.05
CA GLU A 25 -1.72 -5.58 -5.52
C GLU A 25 -0.87 -6.18 -4.41
N ILE A 26 -1.44 -6.96 -3.48
CA ILE A 26 -0.73 -7.45 -2.30
C ILE A 26 -0.16 -8.87 -2.50
N LEU A 27 -0.83 -9.74 -3.26
CA LEU A 27 -0.40 -11.14 -3.46
C LEU A 27 0.16 -11.43 -4.85
N ASN A 28 0.04 -10.45 -5.77
CA ASN A 28 0.48 -10.54 -7.17
C ASN A 28 -0.13 -11.74 -7.91
N ARG A 29 -1.43 -11.99 -7.69
CA ARG A 29 -2.21 -13.03 -8.38
C ARG A 29 -3.68 -12.64 -8.48
N GLU A 30 -4.45 -13.36 -9.29
CA GLU A 30 -5.91 -13.32 -9.24
C GLU A 30 -6.45 -14.16 -8.07
N PRO A 31 -7.62 -13.81 -7.51
CA PRO A 31 -8.32 -14.68 -6.58
C PRO A 31 -8.99 -15.86 -7.30
N ASP A 32 -9.13 -16.97 -6.59
CA ASP A 32 -10.06 -18.02 -7.00
C ASP A 32 -11.49 -17.62 -6.64
N ASP A 33 -12.47 -18.07 -7.44
CA ASP A 33 -13.88 -17.69 -7.27
C ASP A 33 -14.42 -17.98 -5.87
N LYS A 34 -14.01 -19.11 -5.28
CA LYS A 34 -14.41 -19.52 -3.93
C LYS A 34 -13.88 -18.54 -2.87
N GLU A 35 -12.61 -18.17 -2.95
CA GLU A 35 -12.02 -17.24 -1.99
C GLU A 35 -12.62 -15.85 -2.12
N LEU A 36 -12.81 -15.38 -3.36
CA LEU A 36 -13.44 -14.10 -3.66
C LEU A 36 -14.85 -14.03 -3.07
N ASN A 37 -15.66 -15.06 -3.29
CA ASN A 37 -17.03 -15.13 -2.77
C ASN A 37 -17.05 -15.11 -1.24
N ASN A 38 -16.15 -15.82 -0.57
CA ASN A 38 -16.06 -15.80 0.90
C ASN A 38 -15.82 -14.38 1.45
N TYR A 39 -14.91 -13.63 0.84
CA TYR A 39 -14.63 -12.25 1.25
C TYR A 39 -15.79 -11.30 0.93
N ILE A 40 -16.44 -11.47 -0.23
CA ILE A 40 -17.62 -10.68 -0.60
C ILE A 40 -18.76 -10.91 0.41
N GLU A 41 -19.02 -12.17 0.79
CA GLU A 41 -20.05 -12.51 1.78
C GLU A 41 -19.70 -11.96 3.17
N ALA A 42 -18.43 -12.00 3.57
CA ALA A 42 -17.98 -11.37 4.82
C ALA A 42 -18.27 -9.85 4.82
N LEU A 43 -17.96 -9.16 3.72
CA LEU A 43 -18.27 -7.73 3.57
C LEU A 43 -19.78 -7.45 3.61
N LYS A 44 -20.60 -8.30 2.98
CA LYS A 44 -22.08 -8.21 3.05
C LYS A 44 -22.60 -8.38 4.48
N LYS A 45 -21.97 -9.25 5.27
CA LYS A 45 -22.28 -9.47 6.70
C LYS A 45 -21.75 -8.35 7.63
N GLY A 46 -21.18 -7.28 7.07
CA GLY A 46 -20.73 -6.12 7.84
C GLY A 46 -19.28 -6.18 8.33
N VAL A 47 -18.50 -7.18 7.91
CA VAL A 47 -17.05 -7.15 8.13
C VAL A 47 -16.47 -5.93 7.42
N LYS A 48 -15.63 -5.18 8.13
CA LYS A 48 -15.07 -3.93 7.60
C LYS A 48 -13.94 -4.20 6.62
N LYS A 49 -13.79 -3.34 5.59
CA LYS A 49 -12.69 -3.42 4.61
C LYS A 49 -11.32 -3.39 5.28
N GLU A 50 -11.18 -2.69 6.40
CA GLU A 50 -9.95 -2.64 7.20
C GLU A 50 -9.58 -4.02 7.77
N THR A 51 -10.58 -4.80 8.19
CA THR A 51 -10.37 -6.18 8.66
C THR A 51 -9.90 -7.07 7.52
N ILE A 52 -10.50 -6.93 6.33
CA ILE A 52 -10.07 -7.67 5.13
C ILE A 52 -8.66 -7.26 4.71
N LEU A 53 -8.36 -5.97 4.58
CA LEU A 53 -7.01 -5.50 4.27
C LEU A 53 -5.96 -6.06 5.25
N SER A 54 -6.27 -6.04 6.54
CA SER A 54 -5.39 -6.59 7.59
C SER A 54 -5.16 -8.09 7.43
N SER A 55 -6.14 -8.86 6.96
CA SER A 55 -5.96 -10.31 6.72
C SER A 55 -4.97 -10.60 5.59
N PHE A 56 -4.93 -9.76 4.55
CA PHE A 56 -3.95 -9.89 3.46
C PHE A 56 -2.52 -9.63 3.95
N PHE A 57 -2.30 -8.53 4.68
CA PHE A 57 -0.97 -8.21 5.24
C PHE A 57 -0.46 -9.24 6.25
N ARG A 58 -1.37 -9.97 6.91
CA ARG A 58 -1.06 -11.00 7.91
C ARG A 58 -1.09 -12.42 7.34
N SER A 59 -1.35 -12.56 6.05
CA SER A 59 -1.48 -13.88 5.44
C SER A 59 -0.13 -14.59 5.41
N ASN A 60 -0.14 -15.90 5.65
CA ASN A 60 1.05 -16.73 5.48
C ASN A 60 1.55 -16.68 4.03
N GLU A 61 0.65 -16.49 3.06
CA GLU A 61 1.01 -16.36 1.65
C GLU A 61 1.91 -15.14 1.41
N LEU A 62 1.50 -13.96 1.89
CA LEU A 62 2.33 -12.75 1.77
C LEU A 62 3.66 -12.93 2.51
N PHE A 63 3.62 -13.47 3.73
CA PHE A 63 4.83 -13.72 4.52
C PHE A 63 5.82 -14.62 3.74
N SER A 64 5.36 -15.76 3.24
CA SER A 64 6.20 -16.70 2.48
C SER A 64 6.77 -16.05 1.23
N LYS A 65 5.96 -15.33 0.45
CA LYS A 65 6.41 -14.65 -0.78
C LYS A 65 7.47 -13.58 -0.50
N LEU A 66 7.36 -12.83 0.60
CA LEU A 66 8.32 -11.79 0.96
C LEU A 66 9.58 -12.33 1.65
N ASN A 67 9.47 -13.47 2.33
CA ASN A 67 10.58 -14.09 3.05
C ASN A 67 11.44 -15.00 2.16
N THR A 68 10.94 -15.44 1.01
CA THR A 68 11.74 -16.16 0.01
C THR A 68 12.79 -15.21 -0.58
N SER A 69 14.07 -15.48 -0.29
CA SER A 69 15.20 -14.89 -1.02
C SER A 69 14.97 -15.12 -2.51
N VAL A 70 15.15 -14.10 -3.34
CA VAL A 70 15.02 -14.26 -4.80
C VAL A 70 16.15 -15.18 -5.27
N CYS A 71 15.90 -16.49 -5.27
CA CYS A 71 16.61 -17.42 -6.12
C CYS A 71 16.17 -17.06 -7.54
N ASN A 72 17.13 -16.79 -8.42
CA ASN A 72 16.90 -16.39 -9.80
C ASN A 72 15.72 -17.15 -10.45
N ASP A 73 14.94 -16.41 -11.23
CA ASP A 73 14.06 -16.88 -12.32
C ASP A 73 12.54 -16.63 -12.19
N GLN A 74 12.16 -15.43 -11.72
CA GLN A 74 11.08 -14.69 -12.37
C GLN A 74 11.54 -13.26 -12.57
N HIS A 75 11.70 -12.85 -13.84
CA HIS A 75 11.91 -11.47 -14.24
C HIS A 75 10.83 -10.59 -13.58
N VAL A 76 11.16 -9.96 -12.46
CA VAL A 76 10.38 -8.84 -11.94
C VAL A 76 10.60 -7.72 -12.95
N ASP A 77 9.60 -7.48 -13.79
CA ASP A 77 9.60 -6.36 -14.73
C ASP A 77 9.62 -5.03 -13.95
N LEU A 78 10.83 -4.57 -13.65
CA LEU A 78 11.12 -3.30 -12.97
C LEU A 78 10.69 -2.07 -13.79
N SER A 79 10.24 -2.25 -15.05
CA SER A 79 9.83 -1.17 -15.94
C SER A 79 8.34 -0.81 -15.86
N LYS A 80 7.52 -1.61 -15.16
CA LYS A 80 6.13 -1.27 -14.82
C LYS A 80 6.06 -0.63 -13.45
N LYS A 81 5.14 0.34 -13.29
CA LYS A 81 4.74 0.89 -11.98
C LYS A 81 4.21 -0.26 -11.11
N GLY A 82 5.08 -0.94 -10.38
CA GLY A 82 4.82 -2.24 -9.75
C GLY A 82 3.76 -2.21 -8.66
N THR A 83 3.25 -3.41 -8.35
CA THR A 83 2.24 -3.69 -7.34
C THR A 83 2.75 -3.37 -5.93
N ILE A 84 1.85 -3.31 -4.94
CA ILE A 84 2.23 -3.23 -3.51
C ILE A 84 3.22 -4.36 -3.16
N PHE A 85 2.97 -5.59 -3.64
CA PHE A 85 3.85 -6.74 -3.43
C PHE A 85 5.27 -6.47 -3.91
N THR A 86 5.46 -6.07 -5.17
CA THR A 86 6.78 -5.81 -5.74
C THR A 86 7.52 -4.72 -4.98
N ARG A 87 6.81 -3.67 -4.54
CA ARG A 87 7.41 -2.60 -3.74
C ARG A 87 7.86 -3.11 -2.37
N LEU A 88 7.01 -3.87 -1.68
CA LEU A 88 7.36 -4.49 -0.40
C LEU A 88 8.57 -5.42 -0.54
N GLN A 89 8.59 -6.21 -1.61
CA GLN A 89 9.70 -7.10 -1.92
C GLN A 89 11.01 -6.31 -2.09
N LEU A 90 10.99 -5.19 -2.82
CA LEU A 90 12.17 -4.33 -3.01
C LEU A 90 12.65 -3.69 -1.71
N ILE A 91 11.75 -3.10 -0.91
CA ILE A 91 12.15 -2.42 0.33
C ILE A 91 12.68 -3.41 1.38
N ILE A 92 12.15 -4.63 1.42
CA ILE A 92 12.59 -5.67 2.37
C ILE A 92 14.04 -6.07 2.10
N GLN A 93 14.52 -6.02 0.85
CA GLN A 93 15.93 -6.33 0.53
C GLN A 93 16.91 -5.21 0.95
N ARG A 94 16.42 -4.03 1.34
CA ARG A 94 17.29 -2.93 1.76
C ARG A 94 17.95 -3.19 3.11
N ASN A 95 19.08 -2.52 3.33
CA ASN A 95 19.67 -2.40 4.67
C ASN A 95 18.68 -1.72 5.64
N ARG A 96 18.90 -1.93 6.94
CA ARG A 96 17.96 -1.51 8.00
C ARG A 96 17.47 -0.07 7.87
N ASP A 97 18.36 0.91 7.78
CA ASP A 97 17.97 2.32 7.84
C ASP A 97 17.23 2.79 6.57
N PRO A 98 17.71 2.50 5.34
CA PRO A 98 16.93 2.75 4.13
C PRO A 98 15.57 2.03 4.13
N PHE A 99 15.52 0.78 4.60
CA PHE A 99 14.25 0.06 4.75
C PHE A 99 13.27 0.82 5.67
N ILE A 100 13.72 1.25 6.85
CA ILE A 100 12.88 2.01 7.80
C ILE A 100 12.39 3.30 7.16
N GLU A 101 13.25 4.06 6.49
CA GLU A 101 12.84 5.29 5.82
C GLU A 101 11.81 5.03 4.70
N GLU A 102 12.07 4.05 3.85
CA GLU A 102 11.21 3.72 2.71
C GLU A 102 9.84 3.18 3.16
N VAL A 103 9.79 2.31 4.18
CA VAL A 103 8.52 1.73 4.65
C VAL A 103 7.61 2.78 5.29
N PHE A 104 8.18 3.74 6.03
CA PHE A 104 7.42 4.88 6.57
C PHE A 104 6.91 5.79 5.45
N GLN A 105 7.73 6.08 4.44
CA GLN A 105 7.30 6.90 3.31
C GLN A 105 6.21 6.21 2.47
N GLU A 106 6.32 4.90 2.25
CA GLU A 106 5.36 4.15 1.45
C GLU A 106 4.03 3.92 2.18
N LEU A 107 4.05 3.60 3.48
CA LEU A 107 2.84 3.27 4.24
C LEU A 107 2.22 4.46 4.98
N LEU A 108 3.01 5.45 5.38
CA LEU A 108 2.53 6.59 6.19
C LEU A 108 2.69 7.95 5.49
N ASN A 109 3.30 7.98 4.30
CA ASN A 109 3.55 9.22 3.53
C ASN A 109 4.36 10.27 4.31
N ARG A 110 5.29 9.82 5.15
CA ARG A 110 6.23 10.68 5.90
C ARG A 110 7.54 9.94 6.18
N LYS A 111 8.58 10.68 6.56
CA LYS A 111 9.80 10.10 7.12
C LYS A 111 9.61 9.70 8.59
N PRO A 112 10.38 8.72 9.11
CA PRO A 112 10.42 8.44 10.54
C PRO A 112 11.00 9.65 11.30
N ASN A 113 10.48 9.90 12.49
CA ASN A 113 10.97 10.93 13.41
C ASN A 113 11.74 10.28 14.58
N LYS A 114 12.36 11.09 15.43
CA LYS A 114 13.15 10.59 16.59
C LYS A 114 12.37 9.65 17.51
N LYS A 115 11.06 9.87 17.69
CA LYS A 115 10.21 9.00 18.52
C LYS A 115 9.97 7.65 17.86
N ASP A 116 9.87 7.59 16.54
CA ASP A 116 9.73 6.30 15.84
C ASP A 116 10.96 5.41 16.11
N TYR A 117 12.18 5.94 16.05
CA TYR A 117 13.39 5.17 16.37
C TYR A 117 13.48 4.70 17.83
N SER A 118 12.77 5.36 18.76
CA SER A 118 12.70 4.93 20.16
C SER A 118 11.81 3.70 20.38
N PHE A 119 11.02 3.28 19.38
CA PHE A 119 10.23 2.06 19.49
C PHE A 119 11.12 0.80 19.51
N PRO A 120 10.91 -0.12 20.47
CA PRO A 120 11.72 -1.33 20.60
C PRO A 120 11.78 -2.18 19.32
N LEU A 121 10.71 -2.21 18.54
CA LEU A 121 10.64 -2.95 17.28
C LEU A 121 11.69 -2.50 16.27
N LEU A 122 11.98 -1.20 16.17
CA LEU A 122 12.96 -0.70 15.21
C LEU A 122 14.40 -1.02 15.62
N SER A 123 14.68 -1.05 16.93
CA SER A 123 16.01 -1.38 17.46
C SER A 123 16.44 -2.84 17.22
N ARG A 124 15.49 -3.73 16.89
CA ARG A 124 15.70 -5.18 16.81
C ARG A 124 15.72 -5.75 15.39
N ILE A 125 15.51 -4.91 14.36
CA ILE A 125 15.44 -5.35 12.96
C ILE A 125 16.81 -5.91 12.52
N ARG A 126 16.86 -7.22 12.30
CA ARG A 126 18.06 -7.94 11.84
C ARG A 126 17.79 -8.88 10.67
N SER A 127 16.53 -9.29 10.49
CA SER A 127 16.11 -10.27 9.50
C SER A 127 14.96 -9.75 8.63
N ASN A 128 14.69 -10.42 7.51
CA ASN A 128 13.50 -10.11 6.68
C ASN A 128 12.19 -10.35 7.44
N LYS A 129 12.17 -11.32 8.36
CA LYS A 129 11.05 -11.52 9.27
C LYS A 129 10.75 -10.27 10.11
N ASP A 130 11.77 -9.66 10.73
CA ASP A 130 11.58 -8.45 11.55
C ASP A 130 11.07 -7.26 10.70
N LYS A 131 11.50 -7.18 9.44
CA LYS A 131 11.02 -6.18 8.48
C LYS A 131 9.55 -6.39 8.13
N ILE A 132 9.15 -7.62 7.87
CA ILE A 132 7.73 -7.98 7.61
C ILE A 132 6.89 -7.69 8.86
N ASP A 133 7.39 -7.99 10.05
CA ASP A 133 6.72 -7.67 11.31
C ASP A 133 6.52 -6.16 11.49
N LEU A 134 7.49 -5.32 11.08
CA LEU A 134 7.31 -3.86 11.07
C LEU A 134 6.22 -3.42 10.09
N VAL A 135 6.15 -4.00 8.88
CA VAL A 135 5.08 -3.73 7.90
C VAL A 135 3.70 -4.06 8.51
N ILE A 136 3.58 -5.24 9.14
CA ILE A 136 2.34 -5.66 9.81
C ILE A 136 2.01 -4.73 10.98
N PHE A 137 3.01 -4.27 11.73
CA PHE A 137 2.81 -3.34 12.84
C PHE A 137 2.29 -1.98 12.35
N ILE A 138 2.92 -1.41 11.32
CA ILE A 138 2.51 -0.11 10.74
C ILE A 138 1.10 -0.20 10.15
N THR A 139 0.76 -1.27 9.42
CA THR A 139 -0.57 -1.45 8.80
C THR A 139 -1.71 -1.61 9.82
N LYS A 140 -1.38 -1.91 11.09
CA LYS A 140 -2.35 -1.93 12.21
C LYS A 140 -2.41 -0.61 12.98
N SER A 141 -1.48 0.30 12.74
CA SER A 141 -1.40 1.55 13.49
C SER A 141 -2.63 2.42 13.27
N ARG A 142 -2.94 3.25 14.28
CA ARG A 142 -3.99 4.27 14.18
C ARG A 142 -3.70 5.27 13.06
N GLU A 143 -2.43 5.60 12.86
CA GLU A 143 -1.97 6.52 11.83
C GLU A 143 -2.31 6.00 10.43
N PHE A 144 -1.89 4.78 10.11
CA PHE A 144 -2.21 4.12 8.83
C PHE A 144 -3.71 4.01 8.60
N THR A 145 -4.45 3.54 9.61
CA THR A 145 -5.91 3.41 9.55
C THR A 145 -6.58 4.76 9.28
N SER A 146 -6.09 5.84 9.88
CA SER A 146 -6.63 7.19 9.70
C SER A 146 -6.36 7.70 8.29
N LEU A 147 -5.16 7.46 7.75
CA LEU A 147 -4.80 7.83 6.38
C LEU A 147 -5.72 7.16 5.34
N ILE A 148 -6.04 5.88 5.53
CA ILE A 148 -6.96 5.17 4.63
C ILE A 148 -8.39 5.73 4.72
N LYS A 149 -8.87 6.01 5.94
CA LYS A 149 -10.25 6.49 6.17
C LYS A 149 -10.49 7.93 5.73
N PHE A 150 -9.48 8.80 5.84
CA PHE A 150 -9.63 10.23 5.54
C PHE A 150 -10.05 10.45 4.08
N ASN A 151 -9.52 9.66 3.14
CA ASN A 151 -9.91 9.75 1.74
C ASN A 151 -11.29 9.11 1.46
N ASN A 152 -11.68 8.09 2.22
CA ASN A 152 -12.98 7.42 2.09
C ASN A 152 -14.16 8.27 2.62
N LYS A 153 -13.96 9.07 3.69
CA LYS A 153 -14.99 10.04 4.14
C LYS A 153 -15.29 11.14 3.11
N ASN A 154 -14.29 11.52 2.30
CA ASN A 154 -14.49 12.43 1.18
C ASN A 154 -15.16 11.74 -0.02
N ALA A 155 -14.97 10.43 -0.19
CA ALA A 155 -15.65 9.62 -1.22
C ALA A 155 -17.11 9.26 -0.86
N ALA A 156 -17.43 9.15 0.45
CA ALA A 156 -18.77 8.86 0.96
C ALA A 156 -19.69 10.11 1.00
N ARG A 157 -19.13 11.31 0.84
CA ARG A 157 -19.91 12.49 0.46
C ARG A 157 -20.13 12.43 -1.04
N LYS A 158 -21.35 12.08 -1.51
CA LYS A 158 -21.75 12.43 -2.87
C LYS A 158 -21.46 13.94 -3.04
N PRO A 159 -20.68 14.38 -4.04
CA PRO A 159 -20.41 15.81 -4.21
C PRO A 159 -21.75 16.48 -4.50
N HIS A 160 -22.31 17.14 -3.50
CA HIS A 160 -23.61 17.81 -3.59
C HIS A 160 -23.47 19.22 -4.18
N ASN A 161 -22.27 19.60 -4.62
CA ASN A 161 -22.04 20.89 -5.24
C ASN A 161 -20.94 20.80 -6.32
N ILE A 162 -21.22 21.42 -7.47
CA ILE A 162 -20.37 21.51 -8.67
C ILE A 162 -18.98 22.08 -8.32
N LYS A 163 -18.89 22.95 -7.30
CA LYS A 163 -17.62 23.54 -6.82
C LYS A 163 -16.63 22.50 -6.26
N GLU A 164 -17.10 21.51 -5.50
CA GLU A 164 -16.22 20.49 -4.89
C GLU A 164 -15.67 19.50 -5.93
N LYS A 165 -16.45 19.19 -6.97
CA LYS A 165 -16.02 18.35 -8.10
C LYS A 165 -14.88 19.02 -8.89
N ILE A 166 -14.96 20.34 -9.07
CA ILE A 166 -13.91 21.14 -9.73
C ILE A 166 -12.64 21.17 -8.88
N THR A 167 -12.75 21.26 -7.54
CA THR A 167 -11.58 21.29 -6.66
C THR A 167 -10.83 19.95 -6.64
N ALA A 168 -11.54 18.83 -6.56
CA ALA A 168 -10.91 17.50 -6.59
C ALA A 168 -10.21 17.23 -7.94
N ASP A 169 -10.83 17.63 -9.05
CA ASP A 169 -10.27 17.47 -10.39
C ASP A 169 -9.05 18.39 -10.62
N MET A 170 -9.07 19.61 -10.05
CA MET A 170 -7.90 20.50 -10.01
C MET A 170 -6.75 19.92 -9.18
N VAL A 171 -7.03 19.34 -8.01
CA VAL A 171 -6.00 18.74 -7.15
C VAL A 171 -5.37 17.52 -7.83
N LEU A 172 -6.17 16.66 -8.46
CA LEU A 172 -5.67 15.51 -9.21
C LEU A 172 -4.81 15.94 -10.41
N LYS A 173 -5.26 16.95 -11.17
CA LYS A 173 -4.47 17.54 -12.27
C LYS A 173 -3.17 18.19 -11.79
N LYS A 174 -3.17 18.85 -10.62
CA LYS A 174 -1.97 19.48 -10.03
C LYS A 174 -0.96 18.42 -9.61
N ILE A 175 -1.40 17.33 -8.97
CA ILE A 175 -0.56 16.19 -8.58
C ILE A 175 0.02 15.48 -9.81
N ILE A 176 -0.79 15.24 -10.85
CA ILE A 176 -0.34 14.62 -12.10
C ILE A 176 0.64 15.53 -12.86
N SER A 177 0.45 16.86 -12.83
CA SER A 177 1.35 17.82 -13.47
C SER A 177 2.72 17.91 -12.78
N HIS A 178 2.74 17.79 -11.44
CA HIS A 178 3.97 17.79 -10.66
C HIS A 178 4.80 16.54 -10.96
N TYR A 179 4.15 15.37 -10.99
CA TYR A 179 4.78 14.10 -11.35
C TYR A 179 5.30 14.01 -12.81
N ARG A 180 4.79 14.84 -13.73
CA ARG A 180 5.28 14.91 -15.12
C ARG A 180 6.47 15.84 -15.31
N LYS A 181 6.66 16.83 -14.42
CA LYS A 181 7.84 17.73 -14.45
C LYS A 181 9.09 17.03 -13.92
N ASP A 182 8.95 16.18 -12.90
CA ASP A 182 10.09 15.44 -12.33
C ASP A 182 10.67 14.40 -13.29
N LYS A 183 9.85 13.84 -14.21
CA LYS A 183 10.33 12.94 -15.28
C LYS A 183 11.01 13.65 -16.46
N LYS A 184 10.89 14.97 -16.60
CA LYS A 184 11.56 15.73 -17.67
C LYS A 184 12.98 16.14 -17.26
N TYR A 185 13.22 16.39 -15.98
CA TYR A 185 14.56 16.68 -15.44
C TYR A 185 15.55 15.50 -15.46
N GLU A 186 15.07 14.25 -15.55
CA GLU A 186 15.94 13.07 -15.70
C GLU A 186 16.31 12.73 -17.15
N LYS A 187 15.62 13.31 -18.14
CA LYS A 187 15.91 13.09 -19.57
C LYS A 187 16.86 14.13 -20.18
N ASP A 188 16.95 15.31 -19.57
CA ASP A 188 17.79 16.41 -20.08
C ASP A 188 19.19 16.46 -19.41
N ASN A 189 19.48 15.55 -18.47
CA ASN A 189 20.77 15.42 -17.74
C ASN A 189 21.50 14.08 -18.04
N ARG A 190 21.32 13.52 -19.24
CA ARG A 190 22.18 12.47 -19.81
C ARG A 190 22.69 12.89 -21.17
#